data_AF-A0A6B3EWV1-F1
#
_entry.id   AF-A0A6B3EWV1-F1
#
_cell.length_a   1.000
_cell.length_b   1.000
_cell.length_c   1.000
_cell.angle_alpha   90.00
_cell.angle_beta   90.00
_cell.angle_gamma   90.00
#
_symmetry.space_group_name_H-M   'P 1'
#
loop_
_entity.id
_entity.type
_entity.pdbx_description
1 polymer ?
#
loop_
_entity_poly.entity_id
_entity_poly.type
_entity_poly.pdbx_seq_one_letter_code
_entity_poly.pdbx_strand_id
1 'polypeptide(L)'
;PALCVLDEAANVCKISDLPDLYSHLGSRGVIPITILQSYRQGQRCWGEAGMDALWSAATIKIVGSGIDDADFADRLSKQVGDHDVQTTSVSTSESGKSTSVSMRTERILPPDAIRALPKGKALL
;
A
#
# COMPACT_ATOMS: atom_id res chain seq x y z
N PRO A 1 8.79 13.95 23.61
CA PRO A 1 8.66 13.32 22.28
C PRO A 1 8.85 14.40 21.20
N ALA A 2 9.68 14.13 20.20
CA ALA A 2 9.94 15.05 19.09
C ALA A 2 9.37 14.46 17.80
N LEU A 3 8.59 15.24 17.07
CA LEU A 3 8.09 14.87 15.75
C LEU A 3 9.03 15.43 14.70
N CYS A 4 9.53 14.57 13.82
CA CYS A 4 10.38 14.96 12.70
C CYS A 4 9.62 14.71 11.40
N VAL A 5 9.06 15.77 10.83
CA VAL A 5 8.39 15.70 9.53
C VAL A 5 9.43 15.93 8.45
N LEU A 6 9.70 14.89 7.66
CA LEU A 6 10.67 14.89 6.57
C LEU A 6 9.90 14.98 5.26
N ASP A 7 9.56 16.21 4.88
CA ASP A 7 8.95 16.48 3.58
C ASP A 7 10.00 16.35 2.48
N GLU A 8 9.64 15.65 1.40
CA GLU A 8 10.54 15.29 0.32
C GLU A 8 11.89 14.68 0.76
N ALA A 9 11.87 13.73 1.70
CA ALA A 9 13.10 13.12 2.24
C ALA A 9 14.01 12.53 1.14
N ALA A 10 13.46 12.13 0.00
CA ALA A 10 14.25 11.64 -1.13
C ALA A 10 14.89 12.75 -2.01
N ASN A 11 14.40 13.99 -1.96
CA ASN A 11 14.94 15.12 -2.73
C ASN A 11 15.78 16.08 -1.87
N VAL A 12 15.24 16.51 -0.73
CA VAL A 12 15.76 17.65 0.06
C VAL A 12 16.66 17.20 1.20
N CYS A 13 16.34 16.07 1.83
CA CYS A 13 17.05 15.55 3.00
C CYS A 13 17.60 14.15 2.71
N LYS A 14 18.64 14.05 1.87
CA LYS A 14 19.38 12.79 1.63
C LYS A 14 20.11 12.32 2.89
N ILE A 15 19.35 11.86 3.87
CA ILE A 15 19.85 11.14 5.02
C ILE A 15 20.07 9.72 4.52
N SER A 16 21.30 9.43 4.12
CA SER A 16 21.73 8.16 3.54
C SER A 16 21.27 6.97 4.40
N ASP A 17 21.33 7.15 5.72
CA ASP A 17 21.09 6.11 6.71
C ASP A 17 19.69 6.24 7.34
N LEU A 18 18.75 6.94 6.69
CA LEU A 18 17.39 7.12 7.20
C LEU A 18 16.70 5.78 7.53
N PRO A 19 16.83 4.72 6.71
CA PRO A 19 16.27 3.41 7.06
C PRO A 19 16.77 2.87 8.40
N ASP A 20 18.07 3.01 8.70
CA ASP A 20 18.66 2.55 9.96
C ASP A 20 18.25 3.44 11.14
N LEU A 21 18.07 4.73 10.89
CA LEU A 21 17.63 5.69 11.90
C LEU A 21 16.16 5.48 12.31
N TYR A 22 15.30 4.94 11.46
CA TYR A 22 13.88 4.76 11.76
C TYR A 22 13.63 3.96 13.05
N SER A 23 14.33 2.83 13.21
CA SER A 23 14.24 2.00 14.41
C SER A 23 14.91 2.66 15.63
N HIS A 24 16.02 3.37 15.41
CA HIS A 24 16.83 3.98 16.48
C HIS A 24 16.22 5.26 17.08
N LEU A 25 15.52 6.04 16.25
CA LEU A 25 14.84 7.27 16.63
C LEU A 25 13.60 6.97 17.48
N GLY A 26 12.85 5.92 17.11
CA GLY A 26 11.67 5.49 17.87
C GLY A 26 12.00 5.18 19.34
N SER A 27 13.15 4.53 19.60
CA SER A 27 13.59 4.24 20.97
C SER A 27 14.05 5.46 21.77
N ARG A 28 14.27 6.61 21.11
CA ARG A 28 14.66 7.89 21.72
C ARG A 28 13.50 8.90 21.80
N GLY A 29 12.29 8.46 21.49
CA GLY A 29 11.10 9.32 21.48
C GLY A 29 11.09 10.33 20.35
N VAL A 30 11.84 10.08 19.27
CA VAL A 30 11.81 10.83 18.02
C VAL A 30 10.99 10.04 17.00
N ILE A 31 9.92 10.63 16.49
CA ILE A 31 9.00 9.97 15.55
C ILE A 31 9.22 10.58 14.16
N PRO A 32 9.87 9.86 13.24
CA PRO A 32 10.02 10.32 11.86
C PRO A 32 8.74 10.07 11.04
N ILE A 33 8.26 11.12 10.37
CA ILE A 33 7.24 11.04 9.32
C ILE A 33 7.94 11.32 8.00
N THR A 34 8.09 10.28 7.17
CA THR A 34 8.71 10.41 5.85
C THR A 34 7.64 10.51 4.79
N ILE A 35 7.67 11.61 4.02
CA ILE A 35 6.73 11.86 2.93
C ILE A 35 7.48 11.68 1.61
N LEU A 36 6.95 10.79 0.76
CA LEU A 36 7.51 10.48 -0.56
C LEU A 36 6.44 10.74 -1.63
N GLN A 37 6.87 11.28 -2.77
CA GLN A 37 5.99 11.46 -3.92
C GLN A 37 5.69 10.13 -4.63
N SER A 38 6.65 9.20 -4.60
CA SER A 38 6.46 7.83 -5.09
C SER A 38 7.41 6.85 -4.40
N TYR A 39 7.04 5.57 -4.41
CA TYR A 39 7.90 4.50 -3.90
C TYR A 39 9.23 4.41 -4.66
N ARG A 40 9.17 4.57 -5.99
CA ARG A 40 10.34 4.60 -6.89
C ARG A 40 11.31 5.73 -6.56
N GLN A 41 10.81 6.88 -6.12
CA GLN A 41 11.65 7.98 -5.66
C GLN A 41 12.50 7.56 -4.44
N GLY A 42 11.88 6.85 -3.50
CA GLY A 42 12.58 6.29 -2.35
C GLY A 42 13.63 5.23 -2.77
N GLN A 43 13.29 4.33 -3.70
CA GLN A 43 14.25 3.37 -4.23
C GLN A 43 15.46 4.05 -4.91
N ARG A 44 15.25 5.17 -5.60
CA ARG A 44 16.37 5.96 -6.17
C ARG A 44 17.27 6.59 -5.09
N CYS A 45 16.72 6.89 -3.92
CA CYS A 45 17.45 7.53 -2.83
C CYS A 45 18.23 6.50 -1.98
N TRP A 46 17.59 5.41 -1.57
CA TRP A 46 18.14 4.43 -0.61
C TRP A 46 18.43 3.06 -1.21
N GLY A 47 18.28 2.90 -2.53
CA GLY A 47 18.26 1.59 -3.16
C GLY A 47 16.98 0.81 -2.84
N GLU A 48 16.80 -0.32 -3.51
CA GLU A 48 15.64 -1.20 -3.30
C GLU A 48 15.60 -1.74 -1.87
N ALA A 49 16.72 -2.30 -1.39
CA ALA A 49 16.82 -2.86 -0.05
C ALA A 49 16.59 -1.81 1.06
N GLY A 50 17.15 -0.60 0.91
CA GLY A 50 16.96 0.47 1.89
C GLY A 50 15.51 0.98 1.91
N MET A 51 14.87 1.10 0.76
CA MET A 51 13.47 1.48 0.68
C MET A 51 12.53 0.41 1.24
N ASP A 52 12.83 -0.87 1.02
CA ASP A 52 12.10 -1.98 1.63
C ASP A 52 12.26 -2.01 3.15
N ALA A 53 13.47 -1.76 3.66
CA ALA A 53 13.73 -1.64 5.10
C ALA A 53 12.92 -0.49 5.71
N LEU A 54 12.92 0.69 5.08
CA LEU A 54 12.13 1.84 5.50
C LEU A 54 10.63 1.53 5.52
N TRP A 55 10.12 0.92 4.44
CA TRP A 55 8.71 0.52 4.34
C TRP A 55 8.33 -0.51 5.41
N SER A 56 9.21 -1.46 5.70
CA SER A 56 8.99 -2.46 6.74
C SER A 56 9.02 -1.87 8.14
N ALA A 57 9.92 -0.92 8.40
CA ALA A 57 10.07 -0.27 9.71
C ALA A 57 8.93 0.71 10.03
N ALA A 58 8.30 1.30 9.01
CA ALA A 58 7.17 2.20 9.19
C ALA A 58 5.94 1.45 9.71
N THR A 59 5.51 1.72 10.94
CA THR A 59 4.34 1.06 11.54
C THR A 59 3.00 1.55 10.98
N ILE A 60 2.96 2.80 10.54
CA ILE A 60 1.80 3.44 9.89
C ILE A 60 2.19 3.83 8.48
N LYS A 61 1.35 3.51 7.50
CA LYS A 61 1.57 3.79 6.09
C LYS A 61 0.32 4.48 5.56
N ILE A 62 0.48 5.68 5.02
CA ILE A 62 -0.63 6.39 4.36
C ILE A 62 -0.29 6.49 2.89
N VAL A 63 -1.15 5.95 2.04
CA VAL A 63 -0.98 6.01 0.59
C VAL A 63 -2.09 6.85 -0.03
N GLY A 64 -1.71 7.99 -0.61
CA GLY A 64 -2.64 8.89 -1.26
C GLY A 64 -3.06 8.45 -2.67
N SER A 65 -4.03 9.17 -3.24
CA SER A 65 -4.47 9.02 -4.63
C SER A 65 -3.39 9.37 -5.65
N GLY A 66 -3.52 8.88 -6.88
CA GLY A 66 -2.65 9.26 -8.00
C GLY A 66 -1.42 8.36 -8.17
N ILE A 67 -1.50 7.12 -7.67
CA ILE A 67 -0.48 6.10 -7.92
C ILE A 67 -0.47 5.75 -9.41
N ASP A 68 0.63 6.05 -10.10
CA ASP A 68 0.87 5.65 -11.49
C ASP A 68 1.66 4.34 -11.62
N ASP A 69 2.33 3.92 -10.54
CA ASP A 69 3.17 2.72 -10.50
C ASP A 69 2.31 1.46 -10.29
N ALA A 70 2.19 0.65 -11.36
CA ALA A 70 1.39 -0.58 -11.37
C ALA A 70 1.95 -1.66 -10.42
N ASP A 71 3.27 -1.77 -10.30
CA ASP A 71 3.91 -2.75 -9.43
C ASP A 71 3.66 -2.40 -7.95
N PHE A 72 3.71 -1.11 -7.62
CA PHE A 72 3.37 -0.63 -6.28
C PHE A 72 1.88 -0.84 -5.96
N ALA A 73 0.97 -0.58 -6.90
CA ALA A 73 -0.45 -0.85 -6.71
C ALA A 73 -0.74 -2.34 -6.49
N ASP A 74 -0.07 -3.24 -7.22
CA ASP A 74 -0.19 -4.69 -7.02
C ASP A 74 0.36 -5.14 -5.66
N ARG A 75 1.50 -4.57 -5.25
CA ARG A 75 2.07 -4.80 -3.91
C ARG A 75 1.09 -4.38 -2.80
N LEU A 76 0.45 -3.22 -2.94
CA LEU A 76 -0.55 -2.74 -1.97
C LEU A 76 -1.78 -3.65 -1.96
N SER A 77 -2.30 -4.04 -3.13
CA SER A 77 -3.44 -4.95 -3.24
C SER A 77 -3.18 -6.27 -2.53
N LYS A 78 -1.99 -6.85 -2.72
CA LYS A 78 -1.54 -8.06 -2.02
C LYS A 78 -1.45 -7.88 -0.50
N GLN A 79 -1.02 -6.70 -0.03
CA GLN A 79 -0.93 -6.41 1.41
C GLN A 79 -2.30 -6.23 2.06
N VAL A 80 -3.27 -5.66 1.35
CA VAL A 80 -4.66 -5.55 1.83
C VAL A 80 -5.30 -6.94 1.95
N GLY A 81 -5.00 -7.82 1.00
CA GLY A 81 -5.40 -9.23 1.04
C GLY A 81 -6.66 -9.55 0.24
N ASP A 82 -7.20 -10.75 0.50
CA ASP A 82 -8.23 -11.40 -0.31
C ASP A 82 -9.45 -11.76 0.55
N HIS A 83 -10.60 -11.90 -0.08
CA HIS A 83 -11.84 -12.34 0.54
C HIS A 83 -12.59 -13.33 -0.35
N ASP A 84 -13.35 -14.23 0.28
CA ASP A 84 -14.16 -15.20 -0.44
C ASP A 84 -15.57 -14.65 -0.71
N VAL A 85 -15.97 -14.71 -1.98
CA VAL A 85 -17.24 -14.23 -2.49
C VAL A 85 -18.08 -15.41 -2.96
N GLN A 86 -19.32 -15.50 -2.46
CA GLN A 86 -20.28 -16.49 -2.90
C GLN A 86 -20.97 -16.02 -4.19
N THR A 87 -20.79 -16.77 -5.27
CA THR A 87 -21.46 -16.52 -6.55
C THR A 87 -22.61 -17.51 -6.72
N THR A 88 -23.84 -17.00 -6.80
CA THR A 88 -25.04 -17.80 -7.06
C THR A 88 -25.46 -17.66 -8.51
N SER A 89 -25.43 -18.76 -9.26
CA SER A 89 -25.90 -18.83 -10.64
C SER A 89 -27.27 -19.49 -10.70
N VAL A 90 -28.26 -18.80 -11.25
CA VAL A 90 -29.61 -19.33 -11.46
C VAL A 90 -29.82 -19.53 -12.94
N SER A 91 -30.12 -20.75 -13.34
CA SER A 91 -30.45 -21.13 -14.71
C SER A 91 -31.91 -21.57 -14.79
N THR A 92 -32.62 -21.13 -15.83
CA THR A 92 -34.02 -21.49 -16.06
C THR A 92 -34.11 -22.20 -17.41
N SER A 93 -34.72 -23.37 -17.43
CA SER A 93 -34.98 -24.19 -18.62
C SER A 93 -36.46 -24.57 -18.69
N GLU A 94 -36.95 -25.06 -19.83
CA GLU A 94 -38.32 -25.60 -19.96
C GLU A 94 -38.66 -26.65 -18.90
N SER A 95 -37.65 -27.40 -18.46
CA SER A 95 -37.73 -28.47 -17.45
C SER A 95 -37.60 -28.00 -16.00
N GLY A 96 -37.39 -26.70 -15.73
CA GLY A 96 -37.34 -26.15 -14.38
C GLY A 96 -36.18 -25.17 -14.13
N LYS A 97 -36.08 -24.73 -12.87
CA LYS A 97 -35.09 -23.77 -12.37
C LYS A 97 -34.00 -24.51 -11.59
N SER A 98 -32.75 -24.29 -11.95
CA SER A 98 -31.56 -24.83 -11.27
C SER A 98 -30.74 -23.70 -10.66
N THR A 99 -30.31 -23.87 -9.42
CA THR A 99 -29.48 -22.91 -8.70
C THR A 99 -28.16 -23.58 -8.34
N SER A 100 -27.04 -22.99 -8.76
CA SER A 100 -25.69 -23.40 -8.41
C SER A 100 -25.05 -22.32 -7.54
N VAL A 101 -24.35 -22.73 -6.49
CA VAL A 101 -23.59 -21.85 -5.60
C VAL A 101 -22.12 -22.23 -5.71
N SER A 102 -21.26 -21.25 -5.95
CA SER A 102 -19.80 -21.41 -6.01
C SER A 102 -19.12 -20.36 -5.15
N MET A 103 -17.92 -20.66 -4.66
CA MET A 103 -17.07 -19.71 -3.94
C MET A 103 -15.93 -19.26 -4.86
N ARG A 104 -15.62 -17.96 -4.85
CA ARG A 104 -14.50 -17.37 -5.58
C ARG A 104 -13.72 -16.47 -4.64
N THR A 105 -12.40 -16.58 -4.64
CA THR A 105 -11.52 -15.66 -3.92
C THR A 105 -11.23 -14.43 -4.78
N GLU A 106 -11.42 -13.24 -4.22
CA GLU A 106 -11.19 -11.94 -4.89
C GLU A 106 -10.36 -11.00 -4.01
N ARG A 107 -9.58 -10.11 -4.63
CA ARG A 107 -8.85 -9.05 -3.90
C ARG A 107 -9.87 -8.19 -3.13
N ILE A 108 -9.60 -7.92 -1.85
CA ILE A 108 -10.41 -6.96 -1.07
C ILE A 108 -10.33 -5.58 -1.73
N LEU A 109 -9.13 -5.19 -2.17
CA LEU A 109 -8.90 -3.96 -2.90
C LEU A 109 -8.02 -4.24 -4.13
N PRO A 110 -8.61 -4.39 -5.32
CA PRO A 110 -7.89 -4.62 -6.58
C PRO A 110 -6.91 -3.48 -6.94
N PRO A 111 -5.81 -3.75 -7.69
CA PRO A 111 -4.82 -2.73 -8.03
C PRO A 111 -5.37 -1.56 -8.86
N ASP A 112 -6.36 -1.82 -9.72
CA ASP A 112 -7.05 -0.79 -10.50
C ASP A 112 -7.90 0.12 -9.61
N ALA A 113 -8.57 -0.44 -8.58
CA ALA A 113 -9.28 0.37 -7.58
C ALA A 113 -8.33 1.26 -6.76
N ILE A 114 -7.13 0.76 -6.44
CA ILE A 114 -6.08 1.54 -5.77
C ILE A 114 -5.61 2.70 -6.66
N ARG A 115 -5.36 2.45 -7.94
CA ARG A 115 -4.96 3.50 -8.89
C ARG A 115 -6.07 4.51 -9.15
N ALA A 116 -7.32 4.06 -9.12
CA ALA A 116 -8.51 4.90 -9.30
C ALA A 116 -8.95 5.61 -8.01
N LEU A 117 -8.16 5.54 -6.93
CA LEU A 117 -8.49 6.16 -5.65
C LEU A 117 -8.81 7.65 -5.85
N PRO A 118 -10.01 8.13 -5.45
CA PRO A 118 -10.40 9.51 -5.66
C PRO A 118 -9.46 10.50 -4.96
N LYS A 119 -9.27 11.69 -5.57
CA LYS A 119 -8.51 12.77 -4.93
C LYS A 119 -9.07 13.09 -3.53
N GLY A 120 -8.18 13.24 -2.55
CA GLY A 120 -8.55 13.48 -1.15
C GLY A 120 -8.92 12.22 -0.37
N LYS A 121 -8.78 11.02 -0.96
CA LYS A 121 -8.83 9.73 -0.26
C LYS A 121 -7.42 9.15 -0.12
N ALA A 122 -7.25 8.30 0.89
CA ALA A 122 -6.03 7.59 1.18
C ALA A 122 -6.32 6.18 1.70
N LEU A 123 -5.37 5.27 1.49
CA LEU A 123 -5.29 3.98 2.16
C LEU A 123 -4.47 4.15 3.44
N LEU A 124 -4.89 3.47 4.51
CA LEU A 124 -4.27 3.46 5.83
C LEU A 124 -4.07 2.01 6.30
#